data_AF-A0A348URR4-F1
#
_entry.id   AF-A0A348URR4-F1
#
_cell.length_a   1.000
_cell.length_b   1.000
_cell.length_c   1.000
_cell.angle_alpha   90.00
_cell.angle_beta   90.00
_cell.angle_gamma   90.00
#
_symmetry.space_group_name_H-M   'P 1'
#
loop_
_entity.id
_entity.type
_entity.pdbx_description
1 polymer ?
#
loop_
_entity_poly.entity_id
_entity_poly.type
_entity_poly.pdbx_seq_one_letter_code
_entity_poly.pdbx_strand_id
1 'polypeptide(L)'
;AGYRYINTLLDQDLSLVEQDGLHHFLELNHIVLCGEDLKKRKDFQQHILATSDRFYSQKEFCIKDLRSWAKNHKHITPWKRAAGLYILHVSQPQLFFEGNHRTGALLMSSILVRGGKPPFVLTVDNAKAYFDPSSLAKATKKDMMGKLYKLPKIKKKFAKFLEAQANPELLIRPF
;
A
#
# COMPACT_ATOMS: atom_id res chain seq x y z
N ALA A 1 -4.33 15.51 -1.72
CA ALA A 1 -3.60 15.19 -0.48
C ALA A 1 -2.67 13.99 -0.67
N GLY A 2 -3.18 12.74 -0.69
CA GLY A 2 -2.33 11.54 -0.77
C GLY A 2 -1.38 11.45 -1.98
N TYR A 3 -1.88 11.66 -3.21
CA TYR A 3 -1.01 11.66 -4.40
C TYR A 3 0.03 12.78 -4.40
N ARG A 4 -0.34 13.98 -3.93
CA ARG A 4 0.60 15.09 -3.76
C ARG A 4 1.73 14.72 -2.80
N TYR A 5 1.40 14.08 -1.68
CA TYR A 5 2.40 13.60 -0.73
C TYR A 5 3.33 12.57 -1.36
N ILE A 6 2.78 11.62 -2.14
CA ILE A 6 3.61 10.67 -2.89
C ILE A 6 4.54 11.37 -3.87
N ASN A 7 4.08 12.37 -4.61
CA ASN A 7 4.93 13.12 -5.54
C ASN A 7 6.11 13.76 -4.79
N THR A 8 5.85 14.41 -3.64
CA THR A 8 6.93 14.95 -2.79
C THR A 8 7.94 13.88 -2.37
N LEU A 9 7.48 12.69 -1.99
CA LEU A 9 8.38 11.59 -1.63
C LEU A 9 9.16 11.03 -2.83
N LEU A 10 8.55 11.01 -4.01
CA LEU A 10 9.23 10.59 -5.25
C LEU A 10 10.32 11.60 -5.63
N ASP A 11 10.03 12.89 -5.57
CA ASP A 11 10.98 13.98 -5.88
C ASP A 11 12.20 13.97 -4.92
N GLN A 12 11.98 13.56 -3.66
CA GLN A 12 13.03 13.45 -2.63
C GLN A 12 13.70 12.07 -2.59
N ASP A 13 13.34 11.17 -3.51
CA ASP A 13 13.75 9.76 -3.52
C ASP A 13 13.45 8.97 -2.22
N LEU A 14 12.50 9.44 -1.40
CA LEU A 14 12.04 8.77 -0.17
C LEU A 14 11.03 7.64 -0.43
N SER A 15 11.36 6.43 -0.02
CA SER A 15 10.46 5.26 -0.12
C SER A 15 9.41 5.25 0.99
N LEU A 16 8.27 4.56 0.78
CA LEU A 16 7.26 4.32 1.85
C LEU A 16 7.58 3.09 2.71
N VAL A 17 8.47 2.20 2.26
CA VAL A 17 8.67 0.88 2.90
C VAL A 17 10.13 0.57 3.21
N GLU A 18 11.05 1.50 2.92
CA GLU A 18 12.45 1.39 3.37
C GLU A 18 12.63 2.08 4.73
N GLN A 19 13.83 2.01 5.30
CA GLN A 19 14.07 2.39 6.70
C GLN A 19 13.72 3.85 7.00
N ASP A 20 14.11 4.77 6.11
CA ASP A 20 13.74 6.19 6.22
C ASP A 20 12.26 6.43 5.88
N GLY A 21 11.62 5.42 5.29
CA GLY A 21 10.25 5.45 4.78
C GLY A 21 9.13 5.11 5.74
N LEU A 22 9.46 4.54 6.90
CA LEU A 22 8.46 3.94 7.79
C LEU A 22 7.43 4.95 8.29
N HIS A 23 7.90 6.15 8.64
CA HIS A 23 7.04 7.24 9.09
C HIS A 23 6.15 7.77 7.95
N HIS A 24 6.64 7.76 6.72
CA HIS A 24 5.90 8.24 5.56
C HIS A 24 4.70 7.37 5.22
N PHE A 25 4.76 6.05 5.46
CA PHE A 25 3.59 5.20 5.21
C PHE A 25 2.49 5.37 6.26
N LEU A 26 2.87 5.58 7.52
CA LEU A 26 1.93 5.94 8.58
C LEU A 26 1.31 7.32 8.32
N GLU A 27 2.13 8.31 8.00
CA GLU A 27 1.66 9.66 7.67
C GLU A 27 0.74 9.65 6.45
N LEU A 28 1.03 8.84 5.43
CA LEU A 28 0.15 8.68 4.27
C LEU A 28 -1.24 8.18 4.68
N ASN A 29 -1.34 7.25 5.64
CA ASN A 29 -2.62 6.80 6.17
C ASN A 29 -3.36 7.93 6.91
N HIS A 30 -2.64 8.74 7.69
CA HIS A 30 -3.21 9.88 8.41
C HIS A 30 -3.69 10.97 7.44
N ILE A 31 -2.95 11.24 6.37
CA ILE A 31 -3.38 12.14 5.29
C ILE A 31 -4.66 11.64 4.64
N VAL A 32 -4.75 10.33 4.37
CA VAL A 32 -5.91 9.70 3.73
C VAL A 32 -7.17 9.77 4.59
N LEU A 33 -7.04 9.66 5.92
CA LEU A 33 -8.18 9.60 6.84
C LEU A 33 -8.54 10.96 7.45
N CYS A 34 -7.54 11.77 7.79
CA CYS A 34 -7.70 12.99 8.58
C CYS A 34 -7.36 14.27 7.80
N GLY A 35 -6.90 14.16 6.55
CA GLY A 35 -6.45 15.30 5.75
C GLY A 35 -5.08 15.84 6.18
N GLU A 36 -4.65 16.98 5.64
CA GLU A 36 -3.34 17.61 5.93
C GLU A 36 -3.42 18.72 7.00
N ASP A 37 -4.63 19.20 7.34
CA ASP A 37 -4.84 20.31 8.26
C ASP A 37 -4.62 19.90 9.72
N LEU A 38 -3.53 20.41 10.33
CA LEU A 38 -3.16 20.12 11.71
C LEU A 38 -4.22 20.53 12.74
N LYS A 39 -5.00 21.58 12.49
CA LYS A 39 -6.06 22.01 13.41
C LYS A 39 -7.20 20.99 13.40
N LYS A 40 -7.60 20.53 12.22
CA LYS A 40 -8.63 19.48 12.06
C LYS A 40 -8.18 18.12 12.55
N ARG A 41 -6.89 17.80 12.43
CA ARG A 41 -6.33 16.52 12.93
C ARG A 41 -6.47 16.36 14.45
N LYS A 42 -6.62 17.44 15.22
CA LYS A 42 -6.88 17.37 16.67
C LYS A 42 -8.15 16.59 16.97
N ASP A 43 -9.18 16.72 16.13
CA ASP A 43 -10.45 16.00 16.28
C ASP A 43 -10.28 14.47 16.11
N PHE A 44 -9.17 14.03 15.50
CA PHE A 44 -8.82 12.63 15.26
C PHE A 44 -7.68 12.12 16.14
N GLN A 45 -7.28 12.84 17.19
CA GLN A 45 -6.08 12.52 17.97
C GLN A 45 -6.09 11.09 18.52
N GLN A 46 -7.22 10.63 19.05
CA GLN A 46 -7.34 9.26 19.57
C GLN A 46 -7.14 8.21 18.47
N HIS A 47 -7.72 8.44 17.29
CA HIS A 47 -7.57 7.56 16.13
C HIS A 47 -6.12 7.50 15.62
N ILE A 48 -5.46 8.67 15.55
CA ILE A 48 -4.05 8.81 15.15
C ILE A 48 -3.14 8.03 16.10
N LEU A 49 -3.32 8.21 17.42
CA LEU A 49 -2.51 7.52 18.43
C LEU A 49 -2.73 6.01 18.40
N ALA A 50 -3.99 5.55 18.36
CA ALA A 50 -4.31 4.13 18.29
C ALA A 50 -3.74 3.48 17.03
N THR A 51 -3.88 4.13 15.87
CA THR A 51 -3.36 3.62 14.60
C THR A 51 -1.82 3.58 14.59
N SER A 52 -1.18 4.58 15.20
CA SER A 52 0.28 4.62 15.36
C SER A 52 0.78 3.47 16.23
N ASP A 53 0.17 3.25 17.40
CA ASP A 53 0.55 2.13 18.26
C ASP A 53 0.37 0.78 17.54
N ARG A 54 -0.78 0.56 16.90
CA ARG A 54 -1.02 -0.66 16.11
C ARG A 54 0.04 -0.88 15.03
N PHE A 55 0.40 0.17 14.30
CA PHE A 55 1.35 0.12 13.19
C PHE A 55 2.73 -0.39 13.61
N TYR A 56 3.19 -0.01 14.81
CA TYR A 56 4.50 -0.40 15.33
C TYR A 56 4.46 -1.64 16.23
N SER A 57 3.40 -1.82 17.00
CA SER A 57 3.37 -2.72 18.16
C SER A 57 2.55 -4.00 17.94
N GLN A 58 1.78 -4.14 16.85
CA GLN A 58 0.98 -5.34 16.60
C GLN A 58 1.86 -6.60 16.50
N LYS A 59 1.57 -7.61 17.33
CA LYS A 59 2.38 -8.83 17.47
C LYS A 59 2.42 -9.72 16.22
N GLU A 60 1.28 -9.90 15.55
CA GLU A 60 1.16 -10.86 14.44
C GLU A 60 1.65 -10.30 13.09
N PHE A 61 1.52 -8.98 12.88
CA PHE A 61 1.92 -8.31 11.65
C PHE A 61 2.07 -6.80 11.90
N CYS A 62 3.27 -6.27 11.81
CA CYS A 62 3.54 -4.85 11.93
C CYS A 62 4.31 -4.34 10.71
N ILE A 63 4.67 -3.05 10.73
CA ILE A 63 5.46 -2.45 9.66
C ILE A 63 6.80 -3.17 9.42
N LYS A 64 7.40 -3.78 10.46
CA LYS A 64 8.67 -4.53 10.33
C LYS A 64 8.52 -5.74 9.41
N ASP A 65 7.39 -6.43 9.45
CA ASP A 65 7.10 -7.58 8.60
C ASP A 65 6.94 -7.17 7.14
N LEU A 66 6.18 -6.09 6.90
CA LEU A 66 5.98 -5.53 5.56
C LEU A 66 7.32 -5.06 4.96
N ARG A 67 8.16 -4.40 5.76
CA ARG A 67 9.52 -3.99 5.38
C ARG A 67 10.43 -5.18 5.06
N SER A 68 10.42 -6.19 5.93
CA SER A 68 11.21 -7.42 5.73
C SER A 68 10.82 -8.08 4.40
N TRP A 69 9.51 -8.16 4.12
CA TRP A 69 9.03 -8.64 2.84
C TRP A 69 9.51 -7.76 1.68
N ALA A 70 9.42 -6.43 1.78
CA ALA A 70 9.87 -5.50 0.76
C ALA A 70 11.36 -5.68 0.42
N LYS A 71 12.22 -5.82 1.45
CA LYS A 71 13.66 -6.03 1.32
C LYS A 71 13.99 -7.34 0.61
N ASN A 72 13.30 -8.42 0.96
CA ASN A 72 13.54 -9.75 0.39
C ASN A 72 13.00 -9.91 -1.04
N HIS A 73 12.20 -8.96 -1.52
CA HIS A 73 11.55 -9.01 -2.84
C HIS A 73 11.95 -7.84 -3.74
N LYS A 74 13.17 -7.31 -3.61
CA LYS A 74 13.69 -6.26 -4.53
C LYS A 74 13.90 -6.77 -5.96
N HIS A 75 14.10 -8.07 -6.15
CA HIS A 75 14.45 -8.69 -7.43
C HIS A 75 13.25 -9.03 -8.34
N ILE A 76 12.01 -8.90 -7.85
CA ILE A 76 10.81 -9.21 -8.65
C ILE A 76 10.32 -7.97 -9.40
N THR A 77 9.52 -8.17 -10.44
CA THR A 77 8.96 -7.07 -11.24
C THR A 77 8.17 -6.06 -10.39
N PRO A 78 8.14 -4.76 -10.75
CA PRO A 78 7.37 -3.74 -10.03
C PRO A 78 5.91 -4.15 -9.82
N TRP A 79 5.27 -4.77 -10.81
CA TRP A 79 3.90 -5.32 -10.71
C TRP A 79 3.74 -6.33 -9.57
N LYS A 80 4.64 -7.31 -9.49
CA LYS A 80 4.60 -8.34 -8.44
C LYS A 80 4.95 -7.76 -7.07
N ARG A 81 5.83 -6.76 -7.02
CA ARG A 81 6.22 -6.08 -5.78
C ARG A 81 5.07 -5.23 -5.23
N ALA A 82 4.45 -4.39 -6.07
CA ALA A 82 3.27 -3.59 -5.72
C ALA A 82 2.12 -4.49 -5.25
N ALA A 83 1.78 -5.52 -6.03
CA ALA A 83 0.74 -6.47 -5.65
C ALA A 83 1.05 -7.18 -4.32
N GLY A 84 2.28 -7.64 -4.11
CA GLY A 84 2.65 -8.35 -2.89
C GLY A 84 2.55 -7.49 -1.64
N LEU A 85 3.08 -6.26 -1.70
CA LEU A 85 2.99 -5.31 -0.58
C LEU A 85 1.53 -4.92 -0.29
N TYR A 86 0.73 -4.65 -1.32
CA TYR A 86 -0.68 -4.36 -1.16
C TYR A 86 -1.47 -5.52 -0.51
N ILE A 87 -1.32 -6.75 -1.05
CA ILE A 87 -2.05 -7.92 -0.56
C ILE A 87 -1.64 -8.28 0.88
N LEU A 88 -0.36 -8.15 1.23
CA LEU A 88 0.09 -8.32 2.61
C LEU A 88 -0.48 -7.25 3.53
N HIS A 89 -0.47 -5.99 3.09
CA HIS A 89 -0.99 -4.86 3.83
C HIS A 89 -2.49 -5.02 4.16
N VAL A 90 -3.31 -5.43 3.19
CA VAL A 90 -4.78 -5.51 3.36
C VAL A 90 -5.29 -6.83 3.93
N SER A 91 -4.46 -7.88 4.01
CA SER A 91 -4.85 -9.18 4.59
C SER A 91 -4.86 -9.18 6.13
N GLN A 92 -5.41 -10.22 6.77
CA GLN A 92 -5.53 -10.28 8.24
C GLN A 92 -4.27 -10.83 8.93
N PRO A 93 -3.80 -10.22 10.02
CA PRO A 93 -4.29 -8.96 10.57
C PRO A 93 -3.84 -7.76 9.73
N GLN A 94 -4.73 -6.77 9.58
CA GLN A 94 -4.45 -5.55 8.83
C GLN A 94 -3.51 -4.63 9.61
N LEU A 95 -2.71 -3.86 8.86
CA LEU A 95 -1.67 -2.99 9.42
C LEU A 95 -2.27 -1.78 10.15
N PHE A 96 -3.26 -1.11 9.54
CA PHE A 96 -3.98 0.00 10.15
C PHE A 96 -5.35 -0.47 10.66
N PHE A 97 -5.96 0.28 11.58
CA PHE A 97 -7.37 0.08 11.95
C PHE A 97 -8.31 0.40 10.78
N GLU A 98 -8.02 1.48 10.04
CA GLU A 98 -8.82 1.94 8.92
C GLU A 98 -7.96 2.39 7.73
N GLY A 99 -8.62 2.58 6.58
CA GLY A 99 -7.96 3.17 5.41
C GLY A 99 -6.96 2.25 4.68
N ASN A 100 -6.88 0.96 5.02
CA ASN A 100 -5.92 0.02 4.41
C ASN A 100 -6.02 -0.03 2.87
N HIS A 101 -7.22 -0.11 2.29
CA HIS A 101 -7.36 -0.14 0.82
C HIS A 101 -6.95 1.17 0.15
N ARG A 102 -7.39 2.31 0.70
CA ARG A 102 -7.09 3.65 0.16
C ARG A 102 -5.59 3.96 0.24
N THR A 103 -5.00 3.72 1.40
CA THR A 103 -3.54 3.89 1.62
C THR A 103 -2.74 2.88 0.81
N GLY A 104 -3.23 1.64 0.72
CA GLY A 104 -2.62 0.57 -0.07
C GLY A 104 -2.59 0.87 -1.57
N ALA A 105 -3.65 1.46 -2.13
CA ALA A 105 -3.65 1.89 -3.53
C ALA A 105 -2.56 2.93 -3.82
N LEU A 106 -2.39 3.89 -2.91
CA LEU A 106 -1.33 4.89 -2.97
C LEU A 106 0.07 4.26 -2.84
N LEU A 107 0.25 3.30 -1.93
CA LEU A 107 1.48 2.51 -1.81
C LEU A 107 1.83 1.79 -3.11
N MET A 108 0.86 1.16 -3.77
CA MET A 108 1.08 0.51 -5.05
C MET A 108 1.55 1.49 -6.10
N SER A 109 0.88 2.63 -6.25
CA SER A 109 1.25 3.66 -7.22
C SER A 109 2.68 4.17 -6.98
N SER A 110 3.08 4.40 -5.74
CA SER A 110 4.47 4.77 -5.40
C SER A 110 5.49 3.71 -5.83
N ILE A 111 5.22 2.42 -5.57
CA ILE A 111 6.12 1.32 -5.97
C ILE A 111 6.21 1.19 -7.48
N LEU A 112 5.08 1.33 -8.18
CA LEU A 112 5.03 1.23 -9.64
C LEU A 112 5.83 2.36 -10.30
N VAL A 113 5.61 3.60 -9.87
CA VAL A 113 6.31 4.77 -10.40
C VAL A 113 7.81 4.69 -10.17
N ARG A 114 8.26 4.33 -8.95
CA ARG A 114 9.69 4.07 -8.67
C ARG A 114 10.29 2.96 -9.52
N GLY A 115 9.47 2.00 -9.97
CA GLY A 115 9.85 0.94 -10.89
C GLY A 115 9.72 1.29 -12.37
N GLY A 116 9.48 2.56 -12.72
CA GLY A 116 9.28 3.01 -14.10
C GLY A 116 7.98 2.51 -14.74
N LYS A 117 6.95 2.22 -13.93
CA LYS A 117 5.63 1.77 -14.37
C LYS A 117 4.54 2.80 -14.03
N PRO A 118 3.45 2.86 -14.80
CA PRO A 118 2.33 3.75 -14.49
C PRO A 118 1.78 3.55 -13.08
N PRO A 119 1.35 4.63 -12.41
CA PRO A 119 0.62 4.50 -11.16
C PRO A 119 -0.70 3.77 -11.40
N PHE A 120 -1.23 3.11 -10.37
CA PHE A 120 -2.56 2.53 -10.42
C PHE A 120 -3.61 3.62 -10.13
N VAL A 121 -4.60 3.74 -11.01
CA VAL A 121 -5.76 4.61 -10.82
C VAL A 121 -7.02 3.76 -10.83
N LEU A 122 -7.78 3.84 -9.73
CA LEU A 122 -9.08 3.20 -9.61
C LEU A 122 -10.09 3.97 -10.46
N THR A 123 -10.73 3.29 -11.40
CA THR A 123 -11.81 3.81 -12.25
C THR A 123 -13.07 2.97 -12.03
N VAL A 124 -14.19 3.43 -12.56
CA VAL A 124 -15.44 2.64 -12.54
C VAL A 124 -15.24 1.30 -13.25
N ASP A 125 -14.58 1.33 -14.41
CA ASP A 125 -14.39 0.14 -15.26
C ASP A 125 -13.52 -0.94 -14.60
N ASN A 126 -12.50 -0.53 -13.84
CA ASN A 126 -11.59 -1.45 -13.19
C ASN A 126 -11.94 -1.75 -11.72
N ALA A 127 -12.96 -1.10 -11.16
CA ALA A 127 -13.33 -1.20 -9.76
C ALA A 127 -13.64 -2.64 -9.35
N LYS A 128 -14.45 -3.37 -10.11
CA LYS A 128 -14.79 -4.76 -9.78
C LYS A 128 -13.55 -5.65 -9.75
N ALA A 129 -12.72 -5.58 -10.78
CA ALA A 129 -11.50 -6.37 -10.90
C ALA A 129 -10.45 -5.99 -9.84
N TYR A 130 -10.48 -4.77 -9.32
CA TYR A 130 -9.70 -4.34 -8.16
C TYR A 130 -10.26 -4.88 -6.84
N PHE A 131 -11.56 -4.74 -6.61
CA PHE A 131 -12.21 -5.05 -5.33
C PHE A 131 -12.38 -6.54 -5.06
N ASP A 132 -12.60 -7.37 -6.09
CA ASP A 132 -12.75 -8.83 -5.93
C ASP A 132 -11.52 -9.47 -5.26
N PRO A 133 -10.29 -9.34 -5.81
CA PRO A 133 -9.09 -9.86 -5.16
C PRO A 133 -8.72 -9.13 -3.86
N SER A 134 -9.04 -7.83 -3.74
CA SER A 134 -8.80 -7.06 -2.52
C SER A 134 -9.66 -7.55 -1.35
N SER A 135 -10.93 -7.87 -1.61
CA SER A 135 -11.86 -8.44 -0.63
C SER A 135 -11.44 -9.84 -0.20
N LEU A 136 -11.00 -10.67 -1.15
CA LEU A 136 -10.47 -11.99 -0.85
C LEU A 136 -9.21 -11.91 0.03
N ALA A 137 -8.31 -10.97 -0.25
CA ALA A 137 -7.14 -10.71 0.60
C ALA A 137 -7.55 -10.26 2.00
N LYS A 138 -8.49 -9.31 2.10
CA LYS A 138 -9.03 -8.81 3.37
C LYS A 138 -9.65 -9.91 4.24
N ALA A 139 -10.22 -10.95 3.63
CA ALA A 139 -10.76 -12.11 4.33
C ALA A 139 -9.72 -13.21 4.64
N THR A 140 -8.50 -13.10 4.11
CA THR A 140 -7.46 -14.13 4.26
C THR A 140 -6.57 -13.83 5.45
N LYS A 141 -6.43 -14.80 6.37
CA LYS A 141 -5.49 -14.76 7.50
C LYS A 141 -4.07 -15.06 7.04
N LYS A 142 -3.08 -14.45 7.70
CA LYS A 142 -1.64 -14.69 7.53
C LYS A 142 -1.15 -15.93 8.31
N ASP A 143 -1.99 -16.95 8.43
CA ASP A 143 -1.60 -18.26 8.96
C ASP A 143 -0.79 -19.05 7.91
N MET A 144 -0.39 -20.28 8.25
CA MET A 144 0.43 -21.13 7.37
C MET A 144 -0.24 -21.36 6.00
N MET A 145 -1.53 -21.71 5.98
CA MET A 145 -2.29 -21.93 4.75
C MET A 145 -2.44 -20.64 3.94
N GLY A 146 -2.67 -19.52 4.62
CA GLY A 146 -2.73 -18.19 4.05
C GLY A 146 -1.43 -17.80 3.35
N LYS A 147 -0.30 -17.91 4.06
CA LYS A 147 1.03 -17.52 3.57
C LYS A 147 1.55 -18.42 2.46
N LEU A 148 1.36 -19.74 2.55
CA LEU A 148 1.91 -20.70 1.58
C LEU A 148 1.05 -20.87 0.32
N TYR A 149 -0.27 -20.71 0.42
CA TYR A 149 -1.17 -21.04 -0.69
C TYR A 149 -2.09 -19.90 -1.11
N LYS A 150 -2.89 -19.34 -0.20
CA LYS A 150 -3.94 -18.38 -0.56
C LYS A 150 -3.37 -17.03 -1.03
N LEU A 151 -2.55 -16.39 -0.22
CA LEU A 151 -1.98 -15.06 -0.52
C LEU A 151 -1.07 -15.08 -1.76
N PRO A 152 -0.20 -16.09 -2.00
CA PRO A 152 0.57 -16.16 -3.24
C PRO A 152 -0.29 -16.23 -4.51
N LYS A 153 -1.41 -16.97 -4.48
CA LYS A 153 -2.36 -17.04 -5.60
C LYS A 153 -3.05 -15.71 -5.86
N ILE A 154 -3.52 -15.05 -4.80
CA ILE A 154 -4.14 -13.73 -4.89
C ILE A 154 -3.14 -12.72 -5.45
N LYS A 155 -1.92 -12.66 -4.89
CA LYS A 155 -0.82 -11.81 -5.38
C LYS A 155 -0.57 -12.01 -6.86
N LYS A 156 -0.48 -13.26 -7.33
CA LYS A 156 -0.20 -13.56 -8.75
C LYS A 156 -1.32 -13.05 -9.66
N LYS A 157 -2.58 -13.26 -9.30
CA LYS A 157 -3.74 -12.73 -10.05
C LYS A 157 -3.75 -11.20 -10.04
N PHE A 158 -3.50 -10.60 -8.88
CA PHE A 158 -3.53 -9.16 -8.72
C PHE A 158 -2.39 -8.45 -9.45
N ALA A 159 -1.18 -9.03 -9.50
CA ALA A 159 -0.08 -8.49 -10.29
C ALA A 159 -0.39 -8.43 -11.80
N LYS A 160 -1.04 -9.48 -12.33
CA LYS A 160 -1.49 -9.48 -13.73
C LYS A 160 -2.57 -8.42 -13.98
N PHE A 161 -3.47 -8.23 -13.03
CA PHE A 161 -4.46 -7.16 -13.09
C PHE A 161 -3.78 -5.78 -13.16
N LEU A 162 -2.83 -5.49 -12.26
CA LEU A 162 -2.12 -4.21 -12.28
C LEU A 162 -1.43 -3.94 -13.62
N GLU A 163 -0.76 -4.96 -14.17
CA GLU A 163 -0.09 -4.87 -15.47
C GLU A 163 -1.08 -4.62 -16.62
N ALA A 164 -2.23 -5.30 -16.62
CA ALA A 164 -3.27 -5.11 -17.63
C ALA A 164 -3.99 -3.77 -17.54
N GLN A 165 -3.98 -3.11 -16.37
CA GLN A 165 -4.58 -1.79 -16.14
C GLN A 165 -3.58 -0.64 -16.26
N ALA A 166 -2.35 -0.92 -16.71
CA ALA A 166 -1.33 0.10 -16.86
C ALA A 166 -1.76 1.13 -17.91
N ASN A 167 -1.82 2.41 -17.53
CA ASN A 167 -2.01 3.51 -18.49
C ASN A 167 -0.70 4.32 -18.62
N PRO A 168 0.08 4.15 -19.71
CA PRO A 168 1.32 4.88 -19.95
C PRO A 168 1.19 6.40 -19.93
N GLU A 169 0.02 6.95 -20.25
CA GLU A 169 -0.23 8.41 -20.28
C GLU A 169 -0.11 9.04 -18.87
N LEU A 170 -0.25 8.23 -17.82
CA LEU A 170 -0.11 8.66 -16.43
C LEU A 170 1.36 8.74 -15.97
N LEU A 171 2.31 8.23 -16.76
CA LEU A 171 3.73 8.51 -16.57
C LEU A 171 4.06 9.80 -17.32
N ILE A 172 3.90 10.94 -16.66
CA ILE A 172 4.48 12.17 -17.17
C ILE A 172 6.00 11.99 -17.05
N ARG A 173 6.68 11.81 -18.19
CA ARG A 173 8.15 11.85 -18.22
C ARG A 173 8.56 13.28 -17.88
N PRO A 174 9.46 13.51 -16.90
CA PRO A 174 10.11 14.79 -16.80
C PRO A 174 10.84 15.06 -18.12
N PHE A 175 10.59 16.24 -18.69
CA PHE A 175 11.29 16.75 -19.87
C PHE A 175 12.79 16.90 -19.58
#